data_AF-A0A657AX11-F1
#
_entry.id   AF-A0A657AX11-F1
#
_cell.length_a   1.000
_cell.length_b   1.000
_cell.length_c   1.000
_cell.angle_alpha   90.00
_cell.angle_beta   90.00
_cell.angle_gamma   90.00
#
_symmetry.space_group_name_H-M   'P 1'
#
loop_
_entity.id
_entity.type
_entity.pdbx_description
1 polymer ?
#
loop_
_entity_poly.entity_id
_entity_poly.type
_entity_poly.pdbx_seq_one_letter_code
_entity_poly.pdbx_strand_id
1 'polypeptide(L)'
;MSGINSVTGRADISQVLAEMRNIRAQIQPAEQLKPEVSPTQINPTNKVDEIPKFSDLLSNAVNSVNDAQQKSSALQTAYSQGDPNVSITQVMIQSQKASVAFEAVTQVRNKVVKAYEDIMKMPV
;
A
#
# COMPACT_ATOMS: atom_id res chain seq x y z
N MET A 1 -51.53 -30.18 -24.32
CA MET A 1 -50.68 -29.73 -25.44
C MET A 1 -50.72 -28.20 -25.44
N SER A 2 -49.69 -27.54 -24.89
CA SER A 2 -49.65 -26.09 -24.71
C SER A 2 -48.64 -25.50 -25.70
N GLY A 3 -49.13 -24.68 -26.63
CA GLY A 3 -48.33 -23.95 -27.62
C GLY A 3 -47.68 -22.73 -26.97
N ILE A 4 -46.36 -22.68 -27.05
CA ILE A 4 -45.49 -21.73 -26.37
C ILE A 4 -45.45 -20.39 -27.13
N ASN A 5 -45.83 -19.36 -26.39
CA ASN A 5 -45.40 -17.96 -26.44
C ASN A 5 -44.22 -17.65 -27.39
N SER A 6 -44.47 -16.96 -28.51
CA SER A 6 -43.41 -16.49 -29.42
C SER A 6 -43.78 -15.18 -30.13
N VAL A 7 -43.87 -14.06 -29.40
CA VAL A 7 -43.92 -12.72 -30.02
C VAL A 7 -43.03 -11.66 -29.33
N THR A 8 -42.51 -11.87 -28.13
CA THR A 8 -41.83 -10.77 -27.39
C THR A 8 -40.33 -10.57 -27.70
N GLY A 9 -39.63 -11.51 -28.34
CA GLY A 9 -38.15 -11.44 -28.43
C GLY A 9 -37.51 -10.64 -29.56
N ARG A 10 -38.28 -10.02 -30.47
CA ARG A 10 -37.72 -9.33 -31.67
C ARG A 10 -37.77 -7.80 -31.63
N ALA A 11 -38.65 -7.23 -30.80
CA ALA A 11 -38.79 -5.78 -30.67
C ALA A 11 -37.62 -5.16 -29.87
N ASP A 12 -37.12 -5.87 -28.85
CA ASP A 12 -36.12 -5.34 -27.91
C ASP A 12 -34.72 -5.20 -28.54
N ILE A 13 -34.33 -6.12 -29.42
CA ILE A 13 -33.00 -6.09 -30.07
C ILE A 13 -32.85 -4.83 -30.94
N SER A 14 -33.93 -4.41 -31.58
CA SER A 14 -33.95 -3.20 -32.41
C SER A 14 -33.82 -1.92 -31.57
N GLN A 15 -34.36 -1.93 -30.34
CA GLN A 15 -34.26 -0.81 -29.40
C GLN A 15 -32.85 -0.69 -28.80
N VAL A 16 -32.24 -1.81 -28.38
CA VAL A 16 -30.87 -1.83 -27.84
C VAL A 16 -29.84 -1.38 -28.90
N LEU A 17 -30.04 -1.76 -30.17
CA LEU A 17 -29.18 -1.29 -31.28
C LEU A 17 -29.37 0.20 -31.59
N ALA A 18 -30.56 0.76 -31.38
CA ALA A 18 -30.81 2.18 -31.51
C ALA A 18 -30.16 2.98 -30.37
N GLU A 19 -30.20 2.44 -29.14
CA GLU A 19 -29.56 3.01 -27.96
C GLU A 19 -28.02 3.06 -28.11
N MET A 20 -27.40 1.97 -28.57
CA MET A 20 -25.95 1.96 -28.83
C MET A 20 -25.51 2.96 -29.92
N ARG A 21 -26.36 3.22 -30.93
CA ARG A 21 -26.08 4.25 -31.93
C ARG A 21 -26.11 5.66 -31.34
N ASN A 22 -27.03 5.92 -30.41
CA ASN A 22 -27.10 7.21 -29.73
C ASN A 22 -25.93 7.42 -28.76
N ILE A 23 -25.45 6.38 -28.09
CA ILE A 23 -24.26 6.46 -27.22
C ILE A 23 -23.00 6.73 -28.04
N ARG A 24 -22.81 6.05 -29.19
CA ARG A 24 -21.66 6.31 -30.07
C ARG A 24 -21.69 7.73 -30.66
N ALA A 25 -22.88 8.25 -30.99
CA ALA A 25 -23.05 9.62 -31.47
C ALA A 25 -22.77 10.69 -30.41
N GLN A 26 -22.85 10.34 -29.12
CA GLN A 26 -22.48 11.22 -28.01
C GLN A 26 -20.98 11.15 -27.66
N ILE A 27 -20.22 10.21 -28.25
CA ILE A 27 -18.78 9.97 -27.98
C ILE A 27 -17.87 10.40 -29.16
N GLN A 28 -18.38 11.10 -30.18
CA GLN A 28 -17.52 11.73 -31.21
C GLN A 28 -18.20 12.98 -31.79
N PRO A 29 -17.56 14.16 -31.71
CA PRO A 29 -16.44 14.44 -32.61
C PRO A 29 -15.20 15.11 -31.99
N ALA A 30 -14.07 14.89 -32.68
CA ALA A 30 -12.80 15.63 -32.64
C ALA A 30 -11.77 15.25 -31.57
N GLU A 31 -11.26 14.03 -31.70
CA GLU A 31 -9.82 13.78 -31.60
C GLU A 31 -9.05 14.76 -32.52
N GLN A 32 -8.50 15.84 -31.95
CA GLN A 32 -7.33 16.50 -32.51
C GLN A 32 -6.09 15.75 -32.02
N LEU A 33 -5.76 14.65 -32.68
CA LEU A 33 -4.43 14.05 -32.60
C LEU A 33 -3.47 14.91 -33.43
N LYS A 34 -2.91 15.96 -32.83
CA LYS A 34 -1.63 16.55 -33.28
C LYS A 34 -0.50 15.83 -32.54
N PRO A 35 0.42 15.13 -33.24
CA PRO A 35 1.69 14.76 -32.64
C PRO A 35 2.61 15.99 -32.69
N GLU A 36 2.57 16.81 -31.65
CA GLU A 36 3.54 17.87 -31.42
C GLU A 36 4.36 17.52 -30.17
N VAL A 37 5.38 16.68 -30.38
CA VAL A 37 6.47 16.49 -29.40
C VAL A 37 7.29 17.77 -29.33
N SER A 38 6.78 18.76 -28.60
CA SER A 38 7.64 19.76 -27.98
C SER A 38 8.37 19.09 -26.82
N PRO A 39 9.70 19.19 -26.71
CA PRO A 39 10.44 18.65 -25.58
C PRO A 39 9.94 19.34 -24.30
N THR A 40 9.17 18.57 -23.53
CA THR A 40 8.61 18.89 -22.23
C THR A 40 9.60 19.64 -21.36
N GLN A 41 9.25 20.90 -21.08
CA GLN A 41 9.59 21.61 -19.86
C GLN A 41 9.40 20.66 -18.68
N ILE A 42 10.51 20.33 -18.01
CA ILE A 42 10.51 19.72 -16.69
C ILE A 42 9.88 20.70 -15.70
N ASN A 43 8.56 20.65 -15.55
CA ASN A 43 7.90 21.24 -14.39
C ASN A 43 8.22 20.36 -13.17
N PRO A 44 8.96 20.85 -12.15
CA PRO A 44 9.17 20.13 -10.92
C PRO A 44 7.92 20.29 -10.04
N THR A 45 6.82 19.67 -10.45
CA THR A 45 5.64 19.46 -9.60
C THR A 45 5.45 17.98 -9.35
N ASN A 46 6.54 17.28 -9.06
CA ASN A 46 6.46 16.19 -8.10
C ASN A 46 6.70 16.85 -6.75
N LYS A 47 5.62 17.10 -5.99
CA LYS A 47 5.74 16.96 -4.55
C LYS A 47 6.21 15.52 -4.36
N VAL A 48 7.52 15.33 -4.24
CA VAL A 48 8.06 14.17 -3.58
C VAL A 48 7.41 14.27 -2.21
N ASP A 49 6.35 13.48 -1.97
CA ASP A 49 5.90 13.23 -0.61
C ASP A 49 7.17 12.97 0.16
N GLU A 50 7.48 13.87 1.11
CA GLU A 50 8.77 13.97 1.75
C GLU A 50 9.03 12.62 2.41
N ILE A 51 9.74 11.74 1.68
CA ILE A 51 10.02 10.40 2.16
C ILE A 51 10.76 10.64 3.48
N PRO A 52 10.19 10.21 4.62
CA PRO A 52 10.80 10.49 5.91
C PRO A 52 12.26 10.09 5.83
N LYS A 53 13.17 10.98 6.26
CA LYS A 53 14.60 10.74 6.11
C LYS A 53 14.90 9.37 6.70
N PHE A 54 15.72 8.59 6.02
CA PHE A 54 16.02 7.23 6.46
C PHE A 54 16.54 7.21 7.91
N SER A 55 17.33 8.21 8.31
CA SER A 55 17.76 8.41 9.70
C SER A 55 16.59 8.40 10.67
N ASP A 56 15.51 9.09 10.32
CA ASP A 56 14.32 9.25 11.16
C ASP A 56 13.56 7.93 11.24
N LEU A 57 13.44 7.20 10.12
CA LEU A 57 12.85 5.86 10.10
C LEU A 57 13.66 4.86 10.92
N LEU A 58 15.00 4.88 10.81
CA LEU A 58 15.89 4.02 11.59
C LEU A 58 15.83 4.36 13.08
N SER A 59 15.90 5.64 13.43
CA SER A 59 15.74 6.11 14.81
C SER A 59 14.39 5.69 15.39
N ASN A 60 13.31 5.85 14.64
CA ASN A 60 11.97 5.42 15.05
C ASN A 60 11.89 3.90 15.23
N ALA A 61 12.51 3.12 14.34
CA ALA A 61 12.55 1.67 14.43
C ALA A 61 13.32 1.20 15.68
N VAL A 62 14.48 1.79 15.96
CA VAL A 62 15.27 1.50 17.17
C VAL A 62 14.50 1.88 18.44
N ASN A 63 13.88 3.06 18.46
CA ASN A 63 13.04 3.50 19.58
C ASN A 63 11.86 2.54 19.79
N SER A 64 11.20 2.11 18.72
CA SER A 64 10.08 1.18 18.80
C SER A 64 10.48 -0.19 19.36
N VAL A 65 11.70 -0.67 19.08
CA VAL A 65 12.22 -1.92 19.67
C VAL A 65 12.50 -1.73 21.16
N ASN A 66 13.11 -0.61 21.53
CA ASN A 66 13.37 -0.27 22.94
C ASN A 66 12.05 -0.20 23.73
N ASP A 67 11.03 0.48 23.19
CA ASP A 67 9.71 0.56 23.80
C ASP A 67 9.06 -0.82 23.94
N ALA A 68 9.17 -1.67 22.91
CA ALA A 68 8.65 -3.03 22.96
C ALA A 68 9.34 -3.87 24.04
N GLN A 69 10.67 -3.75 24.18
CA GLN A 69 11.44 -4.42 25.23
C GLN A 69 11.03 -3.93 26.63
N GLN A 70 11.01 -2.61 26.86
CA GLN A 70 10.60 -2.02 28.14
C GLN A 70 9.19 -2.45 28.55
N LYS A 71 8.26 -2.47 27.59
CA LYS A 71 6.88 -2.90 27.83
C LYS A 71 6.80 -4.38 28.20
N SER A 72 7.60 -5.23 27.54
CA SER A 72 7.70 -6.66 27.91
C SER A 72 8.26 -6.82 29.32
N SER A 73 9.33 -6.11 29.68
CA SER A 73 9.92 -6.14 31.02
C SER A 73 8.94 -5.65 32.09
N ALA A 74 8.21 -4.56 31.84
CA ALA A 74 7.21 -4.04 32.77
C ALA A 74 6.07 -5.04 33.02
N LEU A 75 5.56 -5.68 31.97
CA LEU A 75 4.52 -6.71 32.10
C LEU A 75 5.06 -7.95 32.84
N GLN A 76 6.31 -8.35 32.60
CA GLN A 76 6.94 -9.45 33.31
C GLN A 76 7.09 -9.15 34.81
N THR A 77 7.50 -7.93 35.16
CA THR A 77 7.59 -7.48 36.54
C THR A 77 6.20 -7.44 37.20
N ALA A 78 5.19 -6.84 36.56
CA ALA A 78 3.82 -6.79 37.08
C ALA A 78 3.25 -8.20 37.31
N TYR A 79 3.47 -9.12 36.38
CA TYR A 79 3.08 -10.52 36.53
C TYR A 79 3.79 -11.19 37.73
N SER A 80 5.10 -11.00 37.89
CA SER A 80 5.85 -11.55 39.02
C SER A 80 5.43 -10.99 40.38
N GLN A 81 4.90 -9.76 40.40
CA GLN A 81 4.34 -9.11 41.59
C GLN A 81 2.90 -9.57 41.89
N GLY A 82 2.31 -10.39 41.03
CA GLY A 82 0.96 -10.94 41.21
C GLY A 82 -0.15 -9.99 40.78
N ASP A 83 0.10 -9.03 39.88
CA ASP A 83 -0.94 -8.15 39.35
C ASP A 83 -2.04 -8.98 38.65
N PRO A 84 -3.28 -8.97 39.17
CA PRO A 84 -4.38 -9.75 38.59
C PRO A 84 -4.80 -9.27 37.19
N ASN A 85 -4.38 -8.07 36.78
CA ASN A 85 -4.69 -7.50 35.47
C ASN A 85 -3.71 -7.94 34.37
N VAL A 86 -2.58 -8.54 34.73
CA VAL A 86 -1.54 -8.96 33.78
C VAL A 86 -1.49 -10.47 33.71
N SER A 87 -1.74 -11.03 32.53
CA SER A 87 -1.63 -12.47 32.31
C SER A 87 -0.28 -12.86 31.70
N ILE A 88 0.19 -14.06 32.01
CA ILE A 88 1.40 -14.63 31.38
C ILE A 88 1.28 -14.64 29.85
N THR A 89 0.08 -14.86 29.32
CA THR A 89 -0.20 -14.81 27.88
C THR A 89 0.06 -13.43 27.30
N GLN A 90 -0.28 -12.34 28.00
CA GLN A 90 0.05 -10.99 27.54
C GLN A 90 1.55 -10.74 27.50
N VAL A 91 2.29 -11.19 28.53
CA VAL A 91 3.77 -11.10 28.55
C VAL A 91 4.36 -11.83 27.34
N MET A 92 3.91 -13.06 27.07
CA MET A 92 4.38 -13.85 25.94
C MET A 92 4.06 -13.21 24.59
N ILE A 93 2.84 -12.71 24.39
CA ILE A 93 2.46 -12.01 23.15
C ILE A 93 3.34 -10.77 22.96
N GLN A 94 3.60 -10.04 24.04
CA GLN A 94 4.37 -8.81 23.95
C GLN A 94 5.85 -9.06 23.67
N SER A 95 6.42 -10.11 24.27
CA SER A 95 7.75 -10.63 23.93
C SER A 95 7.84 -11.05 22.45
N GLN A 96 6.84 -11.78 21.95
CA GLN A 96 6.82 -12.20 20.54
C GLN A 96 6.75 -11.00 19.58
N LYS A 97 5.96 -9.97 19.91
CA LYS A 97 5.90 -8.72 19.14
C LYS A 97 7.26 -8.01 19.11
N ALA A 98 7.96 -7.94 20.24
CA ALA A 98 9.29 -7.34 20.30
C ALA A 98 10.29 -8.09 19.41
N SER A 99 10.27 -9.42 19.42
CA SER A 99 11.14 -10.26 18.57
C SER A 99 10.88 -10.03 17.07
N VAL A 100 9.62 -10.07 16.64
CA VAL A 100 9.26 -9.83 15.23
C VAL A 100 9.60 -8.42 14.78
N ALA A 101 9.38 -7.41 15.65
CA ALA A 101 9.76 -6.03 15.36
C ALA A 101 11.28 -5.90 15.17
N PHE A 102 12.08 -6.54 16.03
CA PHE A 102 13.54 -6.52 15.93
C PHE A 102 14.05 -7.15 14.63
N GLU A 103 13.47 -8.28 14.21
CA GLU A 103 13.80 -8.92 12.93
C GLU A 103 13.52 -7.97 11.75
N ALA A 104 12.38 -7.29 11.77
CA ALA A 104 12.02 -6.31 10.75
C ALA A 104 13.05 -5.15 10.67
N VAL A 105 13.47 -4.61 11.82
CA VAL A 105 14.50 -3.55 11.86
C VAL A 105 15.82 -4.02 11.26
N THR A 106 16.23 -5.25 11.56
CA THR A 106 17.47 -5.83 11.02
C THR A 106 17.41 -5.94 9.49
N GLN A 107 16.25 -6.30 8.92
CA GLN A 107 16.06 -6.35 7.47
C GLN A 107 16.16 -4.96 6.83
N VAL A 108 15.53 -3.96 7.44
CA VAL A 108 15.62 -2.57 6.97
C VAL A 108 17.06 -2.08 6.98
N ARG A 109 17.81 -2.31 8.06
CA ARG A 109 19.24 -1.97 8.16
C ARG A 109 20.04 -2.58 7.00
N ASN A 110 19.86 -3.89 6.75
CA ASN A 110 20.59 -4.59 5.70
C ASN A 110 20.24 -4.05 4.30
N LYS A 111 18.98 -3.72 4.04
CA LYS A 111 18.53 -3.13 2.77
C LYS A 111 19.16 -1.76 2.52
N VAL A 112 19.33 -0.96 3.55
CA VAL A 112 19.91 0.38 3.44
C VAL A 112 21.40 0.32 3.17
N VAL A 113 22.12 -0.52 3.90
CA VAL A 113 23.55 -0.75 3.65
C VAL A 113 23.75 -1.20 2.19
N LYS A 114 22.91 -2.12 1.73
CA LYS A 114 22.94 -2.56 0.32
C LYS A 114 22.66 -1.42 -0.66
N ALA A 115 21.64 -0.59 -0.41
CA ALA A 115 21.34 0.55 -1.28
C ALA A 115 22.49 1.57 -1.34
N TYR A 116 23.19 1.80 -0.22
CA TYR A 116 24.39 2.64 -0.19
C TYR A 116 25.54 2.02 -0.98
N GLU A 117 25.80 0.72 -0.79
CA GLU A 117 26.79 0.00 -1.58
C GLU A 117 26.49 0.01 -3.08
N ASP A 118 25.22 -0.14 -3.46
CA ASP A 118 24.78 -0.15 -4.86
C ASP A 118 25.03 1.23 -5.52
N ILE A 119 24.80 2.33 -4.79
CA ILE A 119 25.14 3.69 -5.26
C ILE A 119 26.65 3.86 -5.44
N MET A 120 27.47 3.35 -4.51
CA MET A 120 28.93 3.40 -4.62
C MET A 120 29.48 2.58 -5.79
N LYS A 121 28.80 1.50 -6.17
CA LYS A 121 29.21 0.61 -7.27
C LYS A 121 28.70 1.07 -8.63
N MET A 122 27.81 2.07 -8.70
CA MET A 122 27.42 2.66 -9.99
C MET A 122 28.62 3.41 -10.58
N PRO A 123 29.08 3.06 -11.79
CA PRO A 123 30.05 3.87 -12.50
C PRO A 123 29.42 5.23 -12.83
N VAL A 124 30.16 6.30 -12.54
CA VAL A 124 29.84 7.66 -12.99
C VAL A 124 30.05 7.83 -14.48
#